data_AF-A0AAE9NI43-F1
#
_entry.id   AF-A0AAE9NI43-F1
#
_cell.length_a   1.000
_cell.length_b   1.000
_cell.length_c   1.000
_cell.angle_alpha   90.00
_cell.angle_beta   90.00
_cell.angle_gamma   90.00
#
_symmetry.space_group_name_H-M   'P 1'
#
loop_
_entity.id
_entity.type
_entity.pdbx_description
1 polymer ?
#
loop_
_entity_poly.entity_id
_entity_poly.type
_entity_poly.pdbx_seq_one_letter_code
_entity_poly.pdbx_strand_id
1 'polypeptide(L)'
;MASKPELRIDGSEFSTLEGFYEQVSLCIIPGAKWGKNLDAFNDILRGGFGTPDEGFVFCWDNHETSKRNLGYDETARQLRKRLERCHPSNRARVESQLAEALRHEGPTVFDWLIEIIGCHCPGGDEAEDGIELTLR
;
A
#
# COMPACT_ATOMS: atom_id res chain seq x y z
N MET A 1 17.31 -21.84 -10.23
CA MET A 1 16.12 -21.31 -9.52
C MET A 1 15.25 -20.68 -10.58
N ALA A 2 13.94 -20.98 -10.60
CA ALA A 2 13.03 -20.28 -11.50
C ALA A 2 12.92 -18.81 -11.05
N SER A 3 12.82 -17.89 -12.00
CA SER A 3 12.51 -16.49 -11.68
C SER A 3 11.12 -16.41 -11.06
N LYS A 4 10.95 -15.61 -10.00
CA LYS A 4 9.62 -15.31 -9.45
C LYS A 4 8.75 -14.64 -10.52
N PRO A 5 7.43 -14.89 -10.52
CA PRO A 5 6.50 -14.17 -11.39
C PRO A 5 6.49 -12.67 -11.02
N GLU A 6 6.35 -11.81 -12.03
CA GLU A 6 6.18 -10.37 -11.82
C GLU A 6 4.70 -10.01 -11.91
N LEU A 7 4.17 -9.36 -10.88
CA LEU A 7 2.84 -8.77 -10.87
C LEU A 7 2.98 -7.25 -10.79
N ARG A 8 2.21 -6.53 -11.63
CA ARG A 8 2.51 -5.12 -11.93
C ARG A 8 1.32 -4.21 -11.73
N ILE A 9 1.56 -3.04 -11.17
CA ILE A 9 0.62 -1.92 -11.19
C ILE A 9 1.26 -0.72 -11.89
N ASP A 10 0.42 0.09 -12.55
CA ASP A 10 0.86 1.34 -13.18
C ASP A 10 0.42 2.54 -12.35
N GLY A 11 1.40 3.28 -11.83
CA GLY A 11 1.22 4.47 -11.03
C GLY A 11 0.55 5.64 -11.73
N SER A 12 0.44 5.64 -13.06
CA SER A 12 -0.35 6.66 -13.79
C SER A 12 -1.85 6.38 -13.81
N GLU A 13 -2.28 5.16 -13.50
CA GLU A 13 -3.69 4.75 -13.57
C GLU A 13 -4.50 5.11 -12.31
N PHE A 14 -3.86 5.74 -11.32
CA PHE A 14 -4.51 6.17 -10.09
C PHE A 14 -3.87 7.41 -9.47
N SER A 15 -4.68 8.12 -8.69
CA SER A 15 -4.25 9.31 -7.95
C SER A 15 -4.66 9.30 -6.47
N THR A 16 -5.28 8.20 -6.01
CA THR A 16 -5.79 8.06 -4.64
C THR A 16 -5.48 6.67 -4.08
N LEU A 17 -5.53 6.52 -2.75
CA LEU A 17 -5.37 5.23 -2.09
C LEU A 17 -6.46 4.23 -2.51
N GLU A 18 -7.70 4.69 -2.73
CA GLU A 18 -8.74 3.79 -3.25
C GLU A 18 -8.41 3.34 -4.68
N GLY A 19 -7.88 4.23 -5.52
CA GLY A 19 -7.43 3.87 -6.87
C GLY A 19 -6.29 2.84 -6.86
N PHE A 20 -5.35 2.95 -5.92
CA PHE A 20 -4.33 1.93 -5.69
C PHE A 20 -4.98 0.57 -5.36
N TYR A 21 -5.97 0.53 -4.48
CA TYR A 21 -6.68 -0.73 -4.17
C TYR A 21 -7.42 -1.32 -5.37
N GLU A 22 -7.96 -0.50 -6.26
CA GLU A 22 -8.54 -1.00 -7.52
C GLU A 22 -7.46 -1.60 -8.43
N GLN A 23 -6.28 -0.98 -8.57
CA GLN A 23 -5.17 -1.55 -9.34
C GLN A 23 -4.67 -2.87 -8.75
N VAL A 24 -4.58 -3.00 -7.43
CA VAL A 24 -4.27 -4.27 -6.76
C VAL A 24 -5.31 -5.34 -7.11
N SER A 25 -6.59 -4.95 -7.10
CA SER A 25 -7.69 -5.86 -7.44
C SER A 25 -7.68 -6.31 -8.89
N LEU A 26 -7.22 -5.45 -9.81
CA LEU A 26 -7.17 -5.74 -11.24
C LEU A 26 -5.93 -6.55 -11.63
N CYS A 27 -4.78 -6.22 -11.06
CA CYS A 27 -3.50 -6.72 -11.56
C CYS A 27 -2.81 -7.75 -10.66
N ILE A 28 -3.08 -7.72 -9.34
CA ILE A 28 -2.40 -8.61 -8.38
C ILE A 28 -3.31 -9.77 -7.99
N ILE A 29 -4.59 -9.49 -7.70
CA ILE A 29 -5.57 -10.49 -7.20
C ILE A 29 -6.91 -10.45 -7.98
N PRO A 30 -6.89 -10.65 -9.31
CA PRO A 30 -8.09 -10.55 -10.13
C PRO A 30 -9.22 -11.48 -9.67
N GLY A 31 -10.37 -10.88 -9.37
CA GLY A 31 -11.58 -11.59 -8.95
C GLY A 31 -11.67 -11.94 -7.45
N ALA A 32 -10.61 -11.68 -6.67
CA ALA A 32 -10.65 -11.87 -5.23
C ALA A 32 -11.39 -10.73 -4.52
N LYS A 33 -12.16 -11.06 -3.47
CA LYS A 33 -12.79 -10.07 -2.59
C LYS A 33 -11.92 -9.85 -1.37
N TRP A 34 -11.71 -8.59 -1.00
CA TRP A 34 -10.85 -8.21 0.13
C TRP A 34 -11.28 -6.86 0.73
N GLY A 35 -10.72 -6.51 1.89
CA GLY A 35 -11.19 -5.41 2.74
C GLY A 35 -10.89 -3.98 2.27
N LYS A 36 -10.11 -3.80 1.20
CA LYS A 36 -9.72 -2.49 0.61
C LYS A 36 -9.26 -1.48 1.66
N ASN A 37 -8.32 -1.90 2.50
CA ASN A 37 -7.66 -1.10 3.53
C ASN A 37 -6.21 -1.59 3.69
N LEU A 38 -5.38 -0.85 4.45
CA LEU A 38 -3.95 -1.16 4.59
C LEU A 38 -3.68 -2.53 5.22
N ASP A 39 -4.47 -2.93 6.22
CA ASP A 39 -4.31 -4.24 6.87
C ASP A 39 -4.64 -5.37 5.88
N ALA A 40 -5.73 -5.22 5.13
CA ALA A 40 -6.11 -6.18 4.11
C ALA A 40 -5.14 -6.19 2.90
N PHE A 41 -4.44 -5.08 2.63
CA PHE A 41 -3.37 -5.05 1.63
C PHE A 41 -2.14 -5.82 2.12
N ASN A 42 -1.78 -5.64 3.39
CA ASN A 42 -0.73 -6.42 4.04
C ASN A 42 -1.03 -7.93 3.98
N ASP A 43 -2.28 -8.34 4.20
CA ASP A 43 -2.70 -9.75 4.08
C ASP A 43 -2.56 -10.30 2.66
N ILE A 44 -2.75 -9.49 1.62
CA ILE A 44 -2.56 -9.92 0.22
C ILE A 44 -1.12 -10.32 -0.05
N LEU A 45 -0.16 -9.63 0.57
CA LEU A 45 1.27 -9.90 0.38
C LEU A 45 1.69 -11.24 1.02
N ARG A 46 1.07 -11.62 2.15
CA ARG A 46 1.19 -12.97 2.75
C ARG A 46 0.63 -14.08 1.87
N GLY A 47 -0.36 -13.74 1.04
CA GLY A 47 -0.99 -14.62 0.07
C GLY A 47 -2.32 -15.24 0.50
N GLY A 48 -2.77 -16.26 -0.25
CA GLY A 48 -4.11 -16.85 -0.09
C GLY A 48 -5.22 -16.13 -0.88
N PHE A 49 -4.86 -15.18 -1.75
CA PHE A 49 -5.79 -14.41 -2.59
C PHE A 49 -5.68 -14.74 -4.09
N GLY A 50 -5.06 -15.87 -4.42
CA GLY A 50 -4.67 -16.22 -5.79
C GLY A 50 -3.31 -15.67 -6.21
N THR A 51 -2.55 -15.13 -5.26
CA THR A 51 -1.13 -14.81 -5.43
C THR A 51 -0.27 -16.09 -5.47
N PRO A 52 0.93 -16.04 -6.05
CA PRO A 52 1.85 -17.18 -6.10
C PRO A 52 2.32 -17.65 -4.71
N ASP A 53 2.32 -18.97 -4.48
CA ASP A 53 2.64 -19.57 -3.17
C ASP A 53 4.08 -19.32 -2.68
N GLU A 54 5.03 -19.14 -3.60
CA GLU A 54 6.46 -18.91 -3.31
C GLU A 54 6.85 -17.41 -3.35
N GLY A 55 5.84 -16.53 -3.29
CA GLY A 55 6.00 -15.10 -3.44
C GLY A 55 6.16 -14.63 -4.89
N PHE A 56 6.26 -13.32 -5.07
CA PHE A 56 6.31 -12.67 -6.39
C PHE A 56 7.06 -11.35 -6.35
N VAL A 57 7.43 -10.83 -7.52
CA VAL A 57 7.98 -9.49 -7.66
C VAL A 57 6.83 -8.51 -7.86
N PHE A 58 6.61 -7.62 -6.88
CA PHE A 58 5.70 -6.49 -6.98
C PHE A 58 6.39 -5.37 -7.77
N CYS A 59 6.00 -5.20 -9.03
CA CYS A 59 6.48 -4.12 -9.88
C CYS A 59 5.54 -2.92 -9.79
N TRP A 60 6.07 -1.76 -9.43
CA TRP A 60 5.34 -0.50 -9.44
C TRP A 60 5.92 0.40 -10.52
N ASP A 61 5.30 0.35 -11.69
CA ASP A 61 5.70 1.18 -12.83
C ASP A 61 5.18 2.61 -12.63
N ASN A 62 5.90 3.63 -13.10
CA ASN A 62 5.54 5.05 -12.92
C ASN A 62 5.36 5.46 -11.45
N HIS A 63 6.12 4.87 -10.52
CA HIS A 63 5.91 5.05 -9.08
C HIS A 63 6.09 6.52 -8.65
N GLU A 64 6.92 7.32 -9.33
CA GLU A 64 7.09 8.74 -9.05
C GLU A 64 5.80 9.55 -9.24
N THR A 65 4.91 9.09 -10.15
CA THR A 65 3.56 9.68 -10.28
C THR A 65 2.70 9.32 -9.07
N SER A 66 2.74 8.07 -8.63
CA SER A 66 2.07 7.66 -7.39
C SER A 66 2.62 8.38 -6.17
N LYS A 67 3.94 8.57 -6.06
CA LYS A 67 4.57 9.29 -4.95
C LYS A 67 4.09 10.73 -4.83
N ARG A 68 3.91 11.43 -5.97
CA ARG A 68 3.30 12.77 -5.98
C ARG A 68 1.82 12.73 -5.62
N ASN A 69 1.05 11.85 -6.25
CA ASN A 69 -0.41 11.78 -6.06
C ASN A 69 -0.81 11.30 -4.66
N LEU A 70 -0.10 10.32 -4.12
CA LEU A 70 -0.28 9.74 -2.79
C LEU A 70 0.54 10.48 -1.71
N GLY A 71 0.96 11.72 -2.00
CA GLY A 71 1.70 12.58 -1.08
C GLY A 71 0.82 13.18 0.02
N TYR A 72 1.23 14.33 0.57
CA TYR A 72 0.59 14.92 1.75
C TYR A 72 -0.89 15.29 1.56
N ASP A 73 -1.32 15.71 0.37
CA ASP A 73 -2.72 16.04 0.10
C ASP A 73 -3.64 14.81 0.25
N GLU A 74 -3.24 13.69 -0.37
CA GLU A 74 -3.98 12.43 -0.25
C GLU A 74 -3.88 11.87 1.18
N THR A 75 -2.73 12.02 1.83
CA THR A 75 -2.52 11.61 3.22
C THR A 75 -3.45 12.36 4.17
N ALA A 76 -3.55 13.68 4.05
CA ALA A 76 -4.48 14.49 4.81
C ALA A 76 -5.93 14.10 4.53
N ARG A 77 -6.28 13.80 3.27
CA ARG A 77 -7.62 13.32 2.91
C ARG A 77 -7.96 11.99 3.59
N GLN A 78 -7.04 11.03 3.59
CA GLN A 78 -7.24 9.72 4.24
C GLN A 78 -7.34 9.85 5.77
N LEU A 79 -6.50 10.69 6.38
CA LEU A 79 -6.55 10.92 7.84
C LEU A 79 -7.85 11.62 8.27
N ARG A 80 -8.37 12.58 7.48
CA ARG A 80 -9.70 13.18 7.72
C ARG A 80 -10.81 12.13 7.69
N LYS A 81 -10.82 11.26 6.66
CA LYS A 81 -11.78 10.13 6.61
C LYS A 81 -11.65 9.20 7.81
N ARG A 82 -10.41 8.93 8.26
CA ARG A 82 -10.15 8.09 9.43
C ARG A 82 -10.70 8.73 10.71
N LEU A 83 -10.62 10.05 10.88
CA LEU A 83 -11.18 10.78 12.03
C LEU A 83 -12.70 10.69 12.14
N GLU A 84 -13.41 10.53 11.03
CA GLU A 84 -14.87 10.37 11.02
C GLU A 84 -15.30 9.01 11.57
N ARG A 85 -14.41 8.00 11.51
CA ARG A 85 -14.76 6.58 11.77
C ARG A 85 -13.95 5.93 12.90
N CYS A 86 -12.84 6.54 13.32
CA CYS A 86 -11.97 5.95 14.32
C CYS A 86 -12.62 5.92 15.70
N HIS A 87 -12.30 4.89 16.48
CA HIS A 87 -12.68 4.81 17.89
C HIS A 87 -12.12 6.03 18.67
N PRO A 88 -12.86 6.57 19.67
CA PRO A 88 -12.41 7.75 20.43
C PRO A 88 -10.99 7.66 21.00
N SER A 89 -10.55 6.47 21.42
CA SER A 89 -9.20 6.24 21.95
C SER A 89 -8.09 6.50 20.92
N ASN A 90 -8.38 6.35 19.62
CA ASN A 90 -7.41 6.57 18.55
C ASN A 90 -7.48 7.99 17.98
N ARG A 91 -8.52 8.76 18.33
CA ARG A 91 -8.79 10.06 17.73
C ARG A 91 -7.62 11.03 17.88
N ALA A 92 -7.09 11.19 19.09
CA ALA A 92 -5.97 12.10 19.36
C ALA A 92 -4.73 11.75 18.53
N ARG A 93 -4.44 10.45 18.35
CA ARG A 93 -3.32 10.00 17.51
C ARG A 93 -3.55 10.38 16.04
N VAL A 94 -4.75 10.14 15.51
CA VAL A 94 -5.07 10.48 14.11
C VAL A 94 -5.09 12.00 13.89
N GLU A 95 -5.52 12.79 14.88
CA GLU A 95 -5.46 14.26 14.82
C GLU A 95 -4.00 14.76 14.78
N SER A 96 -3.09 14.15 15.56
CA SER A 96 -1.64 14.46 15.48
C SER A 96 -1.07 14.14 14.11
N GLN A 97 -1.36 12.94 13.58
CA GLN A 97 -0.91 12.53 12.25
C GLN A 97 -1.44 13.47 11.16
N LEU A 98 -2.70 13.92 11.28
CA LEU A 98 -3.26 14.88 10.33
C LEU A 98 -2.55 16.23 10.44
N ALA A 99 -2.23 16.69 11.64
CA ALA A 99 -1.50 17.93 11.84
C ALA A 99 -0.07 17.86 11.27
N GLU A 100 0.63 16.73 11.44
CA GLU A 100 1.94 16.45 10.81
C GLU A 100 1.82 16.48 9.28
N ALA A 101 0.88 15.73 8.70
CA ALA A 101 0.67 15.70 7.26
C ALA A 101 0.37 17.08 6.67
N LEU A 102 -0.42 17.91 7.36
CA LEU A 102 -0.72 19.29 6.94
C LEU A 102 0.50 20.23 7.01
N ARG A 103 1.53 19.89 7.79
CA ARG A 103 2.83 20.58 7.80
C ARG A 103 3.85 19.96 6.84
N HIS A 104 3.44 18.96 6.07
CA HIS A 104 4.32 18.15 5.23
C HIS A 104 5.42 17.46 6.04
N GLU A 105 5.03 16.94 7.21
CA GLU A 105 5.86 16.17 8.13
C GLU A 105 5.31 14.74 8.26
N GLY A 106 6.19 13.80 8.62
CA GLY A 106 5.82 12.41 8.80
C GLY A 106 5.59 11.66 7.48
N PRO A 107 5.21 10.37 7.56
CA PRO A 107 5.03 9.52 6.40
C PRO A 107 3.74 9.83 5.64
N THR A 108 3.81 9.72 4.32
CA THR A 108 2.69 9.83 3.38
C THR A 108 1.99 8.50 3.16
N VAL A 109 0.85 8.51 2.47
CA VAL A 109 0.19 7.29 1.99
C VAL A 109 1.12 6.44 1.12
N PHE A 110 1.92 7.08 0.26
CA PHE A 110 2.94 6.36 -0.51
C PHE A 110 3.92 5.64 0.43
N ASP A 111 4.42 6.33 1.45
CA ASP A 111 5.37 5.75 2.41
C ASP A 111 4.74 4.60 3.20
N TRP A 112 3.46 4.70 3.60
CA TRP A 112 2.76 3.59 4.27
C TRP A 112 2.69 2.33 3.40
N LEU A 113 2.44 2.49 2.10
CA LEU A 113 2.40 1.37 1.16
C LEU A 113 3.78 0.76 0.95
N ILE A 114 4.82 1.60 0.82
CA ILE A 114 6.21 1.13 0.71
C ILE A 114 6.66 0.42 1.98
N GLU A 115 6.31 0.93 3.15
CA GLU A 115 6.63 0.30 4.44
C GLU A 115 5.98 -1.08 4.55
N ILE A 116 4.68 -1.19 4.22
CA ILE A 116 3.97 -2.48 4.18
C ILE A 116 4.67 -3.45 3.22
N ILE A 117 4.94 -3.06 1.98
CA ILE A 117 5.62 -3.95 1.03
C ILE A 117 7.03 -4.30 1.51
N GLY A 118 7.73 -3.35 2.14
CA GLY A 118 9.07 -3.51 2.68
C GLY A 118 9.16 -4.57 3.78
N CYS A 119 8.13 -4.71 4.62
CA CYS A 119 8.06 -5.78 5.63
C CYS A 119 8.10 -7.18 5.01
N HIS A 120 7.61 -7.35 3.79
CA HIS A 120 7.57 -8.63 3.07
C HIS A 120 8.80 -8.87 2.19
N CYS A 121 9.62 -7.83 2.00
CA CYS A 121 10.84 -7.88 1.21
C CYS A 121 12.00 -8.51 1.98
N PRO A 122 13.09 -8.93 1.31
CA PRO A 122 14.27 -9.45 1.99
C PRO A 122 14.79 -8.49 3.07
N GLY A 123 14.83 -8.97 4.32
CA GLY A 123 15.25 -8.20 5.49
C GLY A 123 14.12 -7.52 6.27
N GLY A 124 12.88 -7.61 5.81
CA GLY A 124 11.69 -7.25 6.58
C GLY A 124 11.24 -8.33 7.56
N ASP A 125 10.29 -7.99 8.43
CA ASP A 125 9.78 -8.87 9.49
C ASP A 125 8.98 -10.07 8.97
N GLU A 126 8.48 -10.00 7.73
CA GLU A 126 7.67 -11.03 7.06
C GLU A 126 8.36 -11.51 5.76
N ALA A 127 9.69 -11.52 5.75
CA ALA A 127 10.48 -11.85 4.56
C ALA A 127 10.25 -13.30 4.05
N GLU A 128 9.68 -14.18 4.87
CA GLU A 128 9.24 -15.52 4.45
C GLU A 128 8.15 -15.51 3.37
N ASP A 129 7.39 -14.42 3.23
CA ASP A 129 6.34 -14.27 2.21
C ASP A 129 6.92 -14.13 0.80
N GLY A 130 8.23 -13.94 0.68
CA GLY A 130 8.95 -14.03 -0.58
C GLY A 130 8.65 -12.90 -1.55
N ILE A 131 8.21 -11.74 -1.07
CA ILE A 131 7.94 -10.58 -1.92
C ILE A 131 9.23 -9.86 -2.27
N GLU A 132 9.30 -9.33 -3.48
CA GLU A 132 10.37 -8.42 -3.91
C GLU A 132 9.74 -7.17 -4.52
N LEU A 133 10.23 -5.98 -4.17
CA LEU A 133 9.72 -4.72 -4.71
C LEU A 133 10.65 -4.17 -5.80
N THR A 134 10.09 -3.87 -6.96
CA THR A 134 10.77 -3.12 -8.02
C THR A 134 10.01 -1.82 -8.33
N LEU A 135 10.62 -0.68 -8.03
CA LEU A 135 10.13 0.64 -8.40
C LEU A 135 10.71 1.05 -9.77
N ARG A 136 9.86 1.40 -10.73
CA ARG A 136 10.27 1.80 -12.09
C ARG A 136 9.69 3.15 -12.49
#